data_AF-A0A946WGK2-F1
#
_entry.id   AF-A0A946WGK2-F1
#
_cell.length_a   1.000
_cell.length_b   1.000
_cell.length_c   1.000
_cell.angle_alpha   90.00
_cell.angle_beta   90.00
_cell.angle_gamma   90.00
#
_symmetry.space_group_name_H-M   'P 1'
#
loop_
_entity.id
_entity.type
_entity.pdbx_description
1 polymer ?
#
loop_
_entity_poly.entity_id
_entity_poly.type
_entity_poly.pdbx_seq_one_letter_code
_entity_poly.pdbx_strand_id
1 'polypeptide(L)'
;MEKTINILIGLIFSLTVMYAQNEKDINKFGFIEIKTDSMNVAFFVDGYFVGNHPLNGPVPVLPGFHEVSYIPPDIQNKKIRENLNEGIKRVYVAENDTLNVFLFYDHYLSQVESYEKELRIQNYVGISLIGVLLFVLLSIF
;
A
#
# COMPACT_ATOMS: atom_id res chain seq x y z
N MET A 1 0.38 -32.29 -50.74
CA MET A 1 1.61 -31.74 -50.12
C MET A 1 1.31 -30.51 -49.26
N GLU A 2 0.64 -29.47 -49.78
CA GLU A 2 0.33 -28.27 -48.96
C GLU A 2 -0.55 -28.57 -47.73
N LYS A 3 -1.64 -29.36 -47.89
CA LYS A 3 -2.51 -29.72 -46.75
C LYS A 3 -1.76 -30.47 -45.64
N THR A 4 -0.85 -31.37 -45.98
CA THR A 4 -0.03 -32.11 -45.02
C THR A 4 1.00 -31.21 -44.33
N ILE A 5 1.54 -30.22 -45.04
CA ILE A 5 2.45 -29.21 -44.48
C ILE A 5 1.72 -28.29 -43.50
N ASN A 6 0.52 -27.83 -43.85
CA ASN A 6 -0.29 -26.96 -42.98
C ASN A 6 -0.72 -27.66 -41.68
N ILE A 7 -1.03 -28.96 -41.75
CA ILE A 7 -1.32 -29.78 -40.56
C ILE A 7 -0.07 -29.92 -39.68
N LEU A 8 1.10 -30.14 -40.30
CA LEU A 8 2.37 -30.26 -39.57
C LEU A 8 2.73 -28.95 -38.85
N ILE A 9 2.54 -27.80 -39.51
CA ILE A 9 2.77 -26.47 -38.92
C ILE A 9 1.82 -26.22 -37.75
N GLY A 10 0.53 -26.55 -37.88
CA GLY A 10 -0.44 -26.44 -36.79
C GLY A 10 -0.10 -27.33 -35.59
N LEU A 11 0.44 -28.53 -35.85
CA LEU A 11 0.89 -29.46 -34.81
C LEU A 11 2.12 -28.93 -34.06
N ILE A 12 3.08 -28.34 -34.79
CA ILE A 12 4.26 -27.70 -34.19
C ILE A 12 3.84 -26.50 -33.33
N PHE A 13 2.89 -25.68 -33.79
CA PHE A 13 2.40 -24.51 -33.05
C PHE A 13 1.61 -24.87 -31.79
N SER A 14 0.99 -26.05 -31.73
CA SER A 14 0.29 -26.54 -30.54
C SER A 14 1.25 -27.17 -29.52
N LEU A 15 2.34 -27.80 -29.98
CA LEU A 15 3.39 -28.34 -29.11
C LEU A 15 4.19 -27.24 -28.38
N THR A 16 4.39 -26.06 -29.00
CA THR A 16 5.09 -24.94 -28.35
C THR A 16 4.28 -24.32 -27.19
N VAL A 17 2.95 -24.31 -27.29
CA VAL A 17 2.06 -23.80 -26.22
C VAL A 17 2.14 -24.69 -24.96
N MET A 18 2.31 -26.00 -25.14
CA MET A 18 2.45 -26.95 -24.02
C MET A 18 3.79 -26.81 -23.27
N TYR A 19 4.87 -26.41 -23.95
CA TYR A 19 6.20 -26.28 -23.34
C TYR A 19 6.44 -24.95 -22.61
N ALA A 20 5.56 -23.95 -22.80
CA ALA A 20 5.75 -22.61 -22.26
C ALA A 20 5.33 -22.44 -20.79
N GLN A 21 4.64 -23.42 -20.20
CA GLN A 21 4.18 -23.35 -18.80
C GLN A 21 5.13 -24.08 -17.87
N ASN A 22 6.28 -23.49 -17.56
CA ASN A 22 7.12 -23.99 -16.48
C ASN A 22 6.69 -23.33 -15.16
N GLU A 23 5.77 -23.98 -14.45
CA GLU A 23 5.14 -23.52 -13.21
C GLU A 23 6.15 -23.29 -12.05
N LYS A 24 7.37 -23.83 -12.16
CA LYS A 24 8.38 -23.78 -11.08
C LYS A 24 8.82 -22.37 -10.67
N ASP A 25 8.72 -21.37 -11.54
CA ASP A 25 9.13 -20.02 -11.20
C ASP A 25 8.11 -19.29 -10.31
N ILE A 26 6.83 -19.68 -10.33
CA ILE A 26 5.81 -19.08 -9.47
C ILE A 26 6.06 -19.41 -8.00
N ASN A 27 6.59 -20.60 -7.74
CA ASN A 27 6.92 -21.07 -6.40
C ASN A 27 8.05 -20.25 -5.77
N LYS A 28 8.80 -19.45 -6.54
CA LYS A 28 9.85 -18.55 -6.02
C LYS A 28 9.29 -17.27 -5.41
N PHE A 29 8.01 -16.98 -5.62
CA PHE A 29 7.34 -15.80 -5.10
C PHE A 29 6.55 -16.13 -3.84
N GLY A 30 6.39 -15.12 -3.01
CA GLY A 30 5.35 -15.09 -1.99
C GLY A 30 4.16 -14.28 -2.49
N PHE A 31 3.04 -14.38 -1.79
CA PHE A 31 1.80 -13.71 -2.15
C PHE A 31 1.22 -12.99 -0.93
N ILE A 32 0.69 -11.79 -1.13
CA ILE A 32 0.01 -11.02 -0.08
C ILE A 32 -1.46 -10.86 -0.47
N GLU A 33 -2.34 -11.42 0.35
CA GLU A 33 -3.77 -11.21 0.26
C GLU A 33 -4.17 -10.05 1.18
N ILE A 34 -4.42 -8.87 0.60
CA ILE A 34 -4.74 -7.65 1.36
C ILE A 34 -6.25 -7.50 1.52
N LYS A 35 -6.70 -7.33 2.76
CA LYS A 35 -8.10 -7.10 3.14
C LYS A 35 -8.23 -5.84 4.00
N THR A 36 -9.40 -5.23 3.98
CA THR A 36 -9.70 -4.05 4.78
C THR A 36 -11.19 -3.99 5.12
N ASP A 37 -11.56 -3.07 6.00
CA ASP A 37 -12.91 -2.77 6.44
C ASP A 37 -13.66 -1.77 5.54
N SER A 38 -12.97 -1.12 4.58
CA SER A 38 -13.54 -0.06 3.74
C SER A 38 -13.42 -0.33 2.22
N MET A 39 -14.39 0.15 1.43
CA MET A 39 -14.42 -0.05 -0.02
C MET A 39 -13.61 1.01 -0.78
N ASN A 40 -13.08 0.64 -1.95
CA ASN A 40 -12.37 1.54 -2.87
C ASN A 40 -11.13 2.24 -2.24
N VAL A 41 -10.47 1.55 -1.30
CA VAL A 41 -9.24 2.01 -0.66
C VAL A 41 -8.04 1.60 -1.51
N ALA A 42 -7.16 2.55 -1.82
CA ALA A 42 -5.90 2.27 -2.52
C ALA A 42 -4.92 1.53 -1.60
N PHE A 43 -4.26 0.50 -2.14
CA PHE A 43 -3.20 -0.22 -1.46
C PHE A 43 -1.84 0.02 -2.10
N PHE A 44 -0.83 -0.02 -1.25
CA PHE A 44 0.57 0.12 -1.60
C PHE A 44 1.37 -1.02 -0.98
N VAL A 45 2.27 -1.60 -1.76
CA VAL A 45 3.27 -2.56 -1.29
C VAL A 45 4.65 -1.99 -1.58
N ASP A 46 5.48 -1.84 -0.55
CA ASP A 46 6.79 -1.18 -0.60
C ASP A 46 6.74 0.22 -1.25
N GLY A 47 5.63 0.94 -1.03
CA GLY A 47 5.39 2.27 -1.61
C GLY A 47 4.87 2.28 -3.05
N TYR A 48 4.71 1.12 -3.70
CA TYR A 48 4.14 1.01 -5.04
C TYR A 48 2.66 0.75 -5.00
N PHE A 49 1.88 1.45 -5.83
CA PHE A 49 0.44 1.23 -5.95
C PHE A 49 0.14 -0.14 -6.56
N VAL A 50 -0.69 -0.94 -5.89
CA VAL A 50 -1.05 -2.31 -6.33
C VAL A 50 -2.51 -2.48 -6.72
N GLY A 51 -3.37 -1.50 -6.40
CA GLY A 51 -4.79 -1.52 -6.75
C GLY A 51 -5.69 -1.03 -5.62
N ASN A 52 -6.99 -1.01 -5.86
CA ASN A 52 -8.00 -0.62 -4.87
C ASN A 52 -8.75 -1.83 -4.33
N HIS A 53 -9.20 -1.76 -3.07
CA HIS A 53 -10.05 -2.78 -2.48
C HIS A 53 -11.45 -2.81 -3.14
N PRO A 54 -12.02 -4.00 -3.44
CA PRO A 54 -11.39 -5.32 -3.38
C PRO A 54 -10.42 -5.56 -4.54
N LEU A 55 -9.28 -6.20 -4.24
CA LEU A 55 -8.33 -6.62 -5.25
C LEU A 55 -8.85 -7.86 -6.01
N ASN A 56 -8.46 -8.00 -7.27
CA ASN A 56 -8.83 -9.15 -8.10
C ASN A 56 -8.10 -10.46 -7.69
N GLY A 57 -7.07 -10.36 -6.88
CA GLY A 57 -6.25 -11.49 -6.44
C GLY A 57 -5.12 -11.04 -5.52
N PRO A 58 -4.33 -11.99 -5.01
CA PRO A 58 -3.18 -11.68 -4.15
C PRO A 58 -2.06 -11.00 -4.94
N VAL A 59 -1.28 -10.18 -4.25
CA VAL A 59 -0.16 -9.44 -4.82
C VAL A 59 1.11 -10.30 -4.74
N PRO A 60 1.76 -10.63 -5.87
CA PRO A 60 3.03 -11.36 -5.85
C PRO A 60 4.17 -10.47 -5.37
N VAL A 61 5.00 -11.00 -4.48
CA VAL A 61 6.19 -10.32 -3.93
C VAL A 61 7.38 -11.29 -3.89
N LEU A 62 8.59 -10.74 -3.85
CA LEU A 62 9.77 -11.56 -3.57
C LEU A 62 9.71 -12.07 -2.12
N PRO A 63 10.34 -13.21 -1.79
CA PRO A 63 10.40 -13.64 -0.39
C PRO A 63 11.20 -12.63 0.44
N GLY A 64 10.66 -12.20 1.59
CA GLY A 64 11.31 -11.21 2.43
C GLY A 64 10.36 -10.33 3.23
N PHE A 65 10.89 -9.21 3.73
CA PHE A 65 10.11 -8.22 4.44
C PHE A 65 9.51 -7.22 3.46
N HIS A 66 8.20 -7.01 3.58
CA HIS A 66 7.44 -6.06 2.78
C HIS A 66 6.66 -5.11 3.67
N GLU A 67 6.48 -3.89 3.18
CA GLU A 67 5.61 -2.89 3.78
C GLU A 67 4.27 -2.88 3.03
N VAL A 68 3.17 -3.06 3.76
CA VAL A 68 1.81 -3.02 3.20
C VAL A 68 1.08 -1.85 3.84
N SER A 69 0.56 -0.93 3.03
CA SER A 69 -0.10 0.28 3.51
C SER A 69 -1.22 0.74 2.59
N TYR A 70 -2.07 1.63 3.09
CA TYR A 70 -2.98 2.44 2.26
C TYR A 70 -2.54 3.92 2.22
N ILE A 71 -1.35 4.22 2.75
CA ILE A 71 -0.77 5.56 2.80
C ILE A 71 -0.08 5.82 1.47
N PRO A 72 -0.55 6.77 0.64
CA PRO A 72 0.16 7.16 -0.57
C PRO A 72 1.55 7.69 -0.24
N PRO A 73 2.57 7.41 -1.08
CA PRO A 73 3.93 7.92 -0.88
C PRO A 73 3.98 9.46 -0.86
N ASP A 74 2.98 10.11 -1.48
CA ASP A 74 2.88 11.56 -1.63
C ASP A 74 2.36 12.30 -0.38
N ILE A 75 1.97 11.61 0.71
CA ILE A 75 1.59 12.29 1.96
C ILE A 75 2.84 13.01 2.53
N GLN A 76 2.92 14.33 2.30
CA GLN A 76 4.10 15.15 2.57
C GLN A 76 4.26 15.53 4.05
N ASN A 77 3.17 15.49 4.85
CA ASN A 77 3.24 15.90 6.25
C ASN A 77 3.93 14.81 7.09
N LYS A 78 5.24 14.97 7.27
CA LYS A 78 6.08 14.07 8.07
C LYS A 78 5.54 13.83 9.48
N LYS A 79 4.98 14.86 10.13
CA LYS A 79 4.40 14.75 11.48
C LYS A 79 3.16 13.85 11.48
N ILE A 80 2.33 13.92 10.45
CA ILE A 80 1.19 13.02 10.30
C ILE A 80 1.69 11.59 10.03
N ARG A 81 2.61 11.40 9.06
CA ARG A 81 3.17 10.06 8.75
C ARG A 81 3.82 9.36 9.95
N GLU A 82 4.64 10.06 10.75
CA GLU A 82 5.33 9.48 11.91
C GLU A 82 4.38 9.04 13.03
N ASN A 83 3.17 9.62 13.09
CA ASN A 83 2.18 9.27 14.10
C ASN A 83 1.16 8.22 13.60
N LEU A 84 1.19 7.85 12.32
CA LEU A 84 0.26 6.89 11.70
C LEU A 84 0.90 5.49 11.56
N ASN A 85 1.45 4.97 12.65
CA ASN A 85 2.11 3.66 12.68
C ASN A 85 1.17 2.50 12.32
N GLU A 86 -0.15 2.69 12.46
CA GLU A 86 -1.14 1.64 12.17
C GLU A 86 -1.52 1.56 10.68
N GLY A 87 -1.24 2.60 9.89
CA GLY A 87 -1.51 2.61 8.45
C GLY A 87 -0.45 1.92 7.61
N ILE A 88 0.61 1.45 8.25
CA ILE A 88 1.74 0.77 7.64
C ILE A 88 2.00 -0.52 8.41
N LYS A 89 1.92 -1.66 7.73
CA LYS A 89 2.21 -2.96 8.32
C LYS A 89 3.41 -3.60 7.65
N ARG A 90 4.47 -3.82 8.43
CA ARG A 90 5.64 -4.58 7.97
C ARG A 90 5.42 -6.06 8.20
N VAL A 91 5.48 -6.85 7.13
CA VAL A 91 5.21 -8.29 7.14
C VAL A 91 6.37 -9.06 6.53
N TYR A 92 6.53 -10.33 6.93
CA TYR A 92 7.49 -11.24 6.32
C TYR A 92 6.71 -12.26 5.47
N VAL A 93 7.07 -12.40 4.21
CA VAL A 93 6.44 -13.32 3.27
C VAL A 93 7.46 -14.39 2.87
N ALA A 94 7.10 -15.65 3.10
CA ALA A 94 7.93 -16.78 2.70
C ALA A 94 7.75 -17.13 1.22
N GLU A 95 8.72 -17.86 0.68
CA GLU A 95 8.63 -18.45 -0.66
C GLU A 95 7.47 -19.45 -0.73
N ASN A 96 6.66 -19.36 -1.78
CA ASN A 96 5.47 -20.20 -2.02
C ASN A 96 4.40 -20.12 -0.91
N ASP A 97 4.34 -19.01 -0.17
CA ASP A 97 3.32 -18.77 0.86
C ASP A 97 2.37 -17.64 0.45
N THR A 98 1.13 -17.69 0.91
CA THR A 98 0.14 -16.62 0.75
C THR A 98 -0.24 -16.05 2.11
N LEU A 99 0.33 -14.88 2.42
CA LEU A 99 0.09 -14.20 3.67
C LEU A 99 -1.18 -13.33 3.60
N ASN A 100 -2.09 -13.56 4.55
CA ASN A 100 -3.26 -12.71 4.74
C ASN A 100 -2.92 -11.48 5.57
N VAL A 101 -3.16 -10.29 5.02
CA VAL A 101 -2.90 -9.00 5.68
C VAL A 101 -4.19 -8.20 5.77
N PHE A 102 -4.66 -7.95 6.99
CA PHE A 102 -5.79 -7.08 7.25
C PHE A 102 -5.31 -5.68 7.67
N LEU A 103 -5.88 -4.65 7.05
CA LEU A 103 -5.67 -3.23 7.34
C LEU A 103 -6.98 -2.56 7.78
N PHE A 104 -6.96 -1.84 8.90
CA PHE A 104 -8.11 -1.08 9.40
C PHE A 104 -8.04 0.36 8.85
N TYR A 105 -8.81 0.67 7.82
CA TYR A 105 -8.80 1.96 7.12
C TYR A 105 -9.68 2.99 7.83
N ASP A 106 -10.92 2.63 8.19
CA ASP A 106 -11.83 3.58 8.86
C ASP A 106 -11.24 4.07 10.18
N HIS A 107 -10.61 3.17 10.95
CA HIS A 107 -9.92 3.54 12.18
C HIS A 107 -8.82 4.56 11.92
N TYR A 108 -8.03 4.37 10.88
CA TYR A 108 -6.98 5.31 10.50
C TYR A 108 -7.51 6.66 10.04
N LEU A 109 -8.56 6.68 9.23
CA LEU A 109 -9.11 7.94 8.74
C LEU A 109 -9.55 8.80 9.93
N SER A 110 -10.19 8.19 10.92
CA SER A 110 -10.57 8.87 12.17
C SER A 110 -9.35 9.41 12.95
N GLN A 111 -8.24 8.68 12.96
CA GLN A 111 -7.00 9.13 13.59
C GLN A 111 -6.40 10.32 12.85
N VAL A 112 -6.31 10.27 11.51
CA VAL A 112 -5.81 11.37 10.68
C VAL A 112 -6.60 12.65 10.94
N GLU A 113 -7.94 12.57 10.89
CA GLU A 113 -8.82 13.72 11.15
C GLU A 113 -8.62 14.30 12.56
N SER A 114 -8.47 13.43 13.56
CA SER A 114 -8.22 13.85 14.94
C SER A 114 -6.87 14.58 15.08
N TYR A 115 -5.82 14.07 14.43
CA TYR A 115 -4.49 14.69 14.44
C TYR A 115 -4.47 16.02 13.70
N GLU A 116 -5.13 16.14 12.54
CA GLU A 116 -5.22 17.42 11.83
C GLU A 116 -5.94 18.49 12.67
N LYS A 117 -7.01 18.08 13.37
CA LYS A 117 -7.72 18.95 14.29
C LYS A 117 -6.84 19.38 15.46
N GLU A 118 -6.08 18.47 16.07
CA GLU A 118 -5.14 18.76 17.13
C GLU A 118 -4.06 19.75 16.67
N LEU A 119 -3.46 19.52 15.49
CA LEU A 119 -2.47 20.42 14.90
C LEU A 119 -3.03 21.82 14.67
N ARG A 120 -4.27 21.93 14.18
CA ARG A 120 -4.93 23.22 14.00
C ARG A 120 -5.14 23.94 15.33
N ILE A 121 -5.60 23.23 16.36
CA ILE A 121 -5.77 23.79 17.72
C ILE A 121 -4.42 24.23 18.29
N GLN A 122 -3.38 23.40 18.16
CA GLN A 122 -2.03 23.72 18.61
C GLN A 122 -1.52 25.02 17.96
N ASN A 123 -1.75 25.20 16.66
CA ASN A 123 -1.36 26.42 15.95
C ASN A 123 -2.12 27.64 16.47
N TYR A 124 -3.43 27.54 16.72
CA TYR A 124 -4.20 28.65 17.29
C TYR A 124 -3.75 29.02 18.70
N VAL A 125 -3.49 28.03 19.56
CA VAL A 125 -2.95 28.25 20.90
C VAL A 125 -1.58 28.92 20.83
N GLY A 126 -0.71 28.46 19.93
CA GLY A 126 0.61 29.06 19.71
C GLY A 126 0.53 30.53 19.27
N ILE A 127 -0.33 30.86 18.30
CA ILE A 127 -0.55 32.25 17.86
C ILE A 127 -1.10 33.11 18.99
N SER A 128 -2.04 32.57 19.79
CA SER A 128 -2.61 33.29 20.94
C SER A 128 -1.54 33.62 21.99
N LEU A 129 -0.68 32.66 22.33
CA LEU A 129 0.44 32.87 23.26
C LEU A 129 1.42 33.95 22.78
N ILE A 130 1.75 33.95 21.48
CA ILE A 130 2.58 35.01 20.87
C ILE A 130 1.88 36.37 20.98
N GLY A 131 0.58 36.45 20.73
CA GLY A 131 -0.21 37.67 20.87
C GLY A 131 -0.21 38.22 22.30
N VAL A 132 -0.38 37.35 23.30
CA VAL A 132 -0.30 37.72 24.72
C VAL A 132 1.10 38.21 25.07
N LEU A 133 2.15 37.52 24.61
CA LEU A 133 3.54 37.93 24.84
C LEU A 133 3.83 39.31 24.25
N LEU A 134 3.38 39.56 23.01
CA LEU A 134 3.52 40.86 22.36
C LEU A 134 2.75 41.96 23.09
N PHE A 135 1.52 41.68 23.55
CA PHE A 135 0.74 42.62 24.34
C PHE A 135 1.45 42.99 25.65
N VAL A 136 1.97 42.01 26.39
CA VAL A 136 2.72 42.25 27.62
C VAL A 136 3.98 43.08 27.33
N LEU A 137 4.76 42.71 26.32
CA LEU A 137 5.95 43.46 25.93
C LEU A 137 5.65 44.92 25.61
N LEU A 138 4.61 45.18 24.80
CA LEU A 138 4.20 46.53 24.44
C LEU A 138 3.59 47.32 25.60
N SER A 139 2.98 46.64 26.58
CA SER A 139 2.39 47.31 27.75
C SER A 139 3.40 47.81 28.79
N ILE A 140 4.64 47.32 28.71
CA ILE A 140 5.75 47.71 29.62
C ILE A 140 6.47 48.97 29.12
N PHE A 141 6.31 49.32 27.83
CA PHE A 141 6.81 50.57 27.22
C PHE A 141 5.71 51.63 27.17
#